data_AF-A0AAD8ESK0-F1
#
_entry.id   AF-A0AAD8ESK0-F1
#
_cell.length_a   1.000
_cell.length_b   1.000
_cell.length_c   1.000
_cell.angle_alpha   90.00
_cell.angle_beta   90.00
_cell.angle_gamma   90.00
#
_symmetry.space_group_name_H-M   'P 1'
#
loop_
_entity.id
_entity.type
_entity.pdbx_description
1 polymer ?
#
loop_
_entity_poly.entity_id
_entity_poly.type
_entity_poly.pdbx_seq_one_letter_code
_entity_poly.pdbx_strand_id
1 'polypeptide(L)'
;MKTSKEIFLKNDEGRKSTEEKNEFMAIQLKLFTFCFALPPKNILQEKSWKIKLYNGLLSVLLVSYVLVISMQLVAAYIYSQTVSDFSVSLFEIAASVLIISIICHFNLYRNQTYSIALKVQETFKSQIKYFPIKTEYHNILSERAAKNKIIVWTTIIVISVFSPTWYAGPFMMWYTYDGEDILQSINNQNSTNRIHWEFFCYRSWLPPNVYQTPTYQIYFCYQLFYIYLVTVNYLSCFTFFYAIVSFASAHFNLLAELIREVDRYIECSNFQKVAGDPIKLKENNLNNEIEDNGIDGIEVIQKTENQIKDDDFQISDEVDYFHRCIQYHQAIL
;
A
#
# COMPACT_ATOMS: atom_id res chain seq x y z
N MET A 1 -11.48 -20.58 -39.99
CA MET A 1 -10.78 -21.39 -38.97
C MET A 1 -9.56 -20.61 -38.52
N LYS A 2 -9.70 -19.70 -37.54
CA LYS A 2 -8.58 -18.89 -37.03
C LYS A 2 -7.66 -19.81 -36.22
N THR A 3 -6.40 -19.85 -36.60
CA THR A 3 -5.40 -20.75 -36.02
C THR A 3 -5.19 -20.39 -34.55
N SER A 4 -5.13 -21.39 -33.68
CA SER A 4 -4.92 -21.26 -32.22
C SER A 4 -3.74 -20.35 -31.84
N LYS A 5 -2.77 -20.15 -32.75
CA LYS A 5 -1.67 -19.17 -32.63
C LYS A 5 -2.12 -17.71 -32.59
N GLU A 6 -3.13 -17.31 -33.38
CA GLU A 6 -3.62 -15.91 -33.38
C GLU A 6 -4.37 -15.56 -32.08
N ILE A 7 -5.07 -16.53 -31.49
CA ILE A 7 -5.74 -16.34 -30.19
C ILE A 7 -4.68 -16.21 -29.07
N PHE A 8 -3.58 -16.96 -29.16
CA PHE A 8 -2.46 -16.84 -28.22
C PHE A 8 -1.72 -15.50 -28.34
N LEU A 9 -1.43 -15.03 -29.56
CA LEU A 9 -0.75 -13.76 -29.79
C LEU A 9 -1.62 -12.56 -29.40
N LYS A 10 -2.92 -12.60 -29.65
CA LYS A 10 -3.85 -11.53 -29.26
C LYS A 10 -4.06 -11.44 -27.73
N ASN A 11 -3.96 -12.56 -27.02
CA ASN A 11 -3.94 -12.57 -25.56
C ASN A 11 -2.60 -12.08 -24.98
N ASP A 12 -1.50 -12.21 -25.71
CA ASP A 12 -0.18 -11.76 -25.27
C ASP A 12 0.03 -10.25 -25.49
N GLU A 13 -0.55 -9.68 -26.56
CA GLU A 13 -0.57 -8.22 -26.78
C GLU A 13 -1.47 -7.48 -25.77
N GLY A 14 -2.61 -8.08 -25.38
CA GLY A 14 -3.44 -7.57 -24.27
C GLY A 14 -2.75 -7.68 -22.91
N ARG A 15 -1.88 -8.68 -22.71
CA ARG A 15 -1.05 -8.81 -21.49
C ARG A 15 0.05 -7.76 -21.42
N LYS A 16 0.72 -7.48 -22.55
CA LYS A 16 1.79 -6.47 -22.62
C LYS A 16 1.28 -5.04 -22.46
N SER A 17 0.05 -4.72 -22.87
CA SER A 17 -0.55 -3.41 -22.60
C SER A 17 -1.11 -3.28 -21.17
N THR A 18 -1.50 -4.39 -20.53
CA THR A 18 -1.88 -4.37 -19.10
C THR A 18 -0.66 -4.31 -18.17
N GLU A 19 0.53 -4.64 -18.69
CA GLU A 19 1.83 -4.35 -18.08
C GLU A 19 2.25 -2.88 -18.21
N GLU A 20 1.44 -2.00 -18.83
CA GLU A 20 1.58 -0.55 -18.60
C GLU A 20 1.49 -0.28 -17.10
N LYS A 21 2.65 0.13 -16.59
CA LYS A 21 3.22 -0.32 -15.34
C LYS A 21 2.31 -0.04 -14.17
N ASN A 22 2.10 -1.08 -13.37
CA ASN A 22 1.57 -1.03 -12.02
C ASN A 22 2.52 -0.28 -11.07
N GLU A 23 2.82 1.00 -11.34
CA GLU A 23 3.87 1.74 -10.65
C GLU A 23 3.51 2.04 -9.19
N PHE A 24 2.22 2.17 -8.86
CA PHE A 24 1.80 2.68 -7.54
C PHE A 24 2.29 1.81 -6.37
N MET A 25 2.19 0.48 -6.48
CA MET A 25 2.61 -0.47 -5.43
C MET A 25 3.83 -1.34 -5.82
N ALA A 26 4.47 -1.08 -6.96
CA ALA A 26 5.53 -1.94 -7.48
C ALA A 26 6.71 -2.07 -6.49
N ILE A 27 7.08 -0.97 -5.84
CA ILE A 27 8.23 -0.92 -4.93
C ILE A 27 7.93 -1.71 -3.66
N GLN A 28 6.72 -1.57 -3.12
CA GLN A 28 6.25 -2.24 -1.91
C GLN A 28 6.18 -3.76 -2.12
N LEU A 29 5.65 -4.20 -3.27
CA LEU A 29 5.64 -5.63 -3.62
C LEU A 29 7.06 -6.19 -3.81
N LYS A 30 7.99 -5.39 -4.35
CA LYS A 30 9.41 -5.77 -4.42
C LYS A 30 10.05 -5.84 -3.02
N LEU A 31 9.73 -4.91 -2.12
CA LEU A 31 10.19 -4.96 -0.73
C LEU A 31 9.68 -6.21 -0.02
N PHE A 32 8.41 -6.60 -0.20
CA PHE A 32 7.89 -7.85 0.35
C PHE A 32 8.56 -9.10 -0.22
N THR A 33 8.90 -9.06 -1.51
CA THR A 33 9.67 -10.12 -2.16
C THR A 33 11.06 -10.24 -1.53
N PHE A 34 11.71 -9.09 -1.33
CA PHE A 34 13.05 -9.00 -0.78
C PHE A 34 13.12 -9.44 0.69
N CYS A 35 12.08 -9.18 1.49
CA CYS A 35 12.00 -9.56 2.90
C CYS A 35 11.50 -10.98 3.16
N PHE A 36 11.22 -11.76 2.10
CA PHE A 36 10.61 -13.09 2.16
C PHE A 36 9.20 -13.13 2.79
N ALA A 37 8.47 -12.02 2.78
CA ALA A 37 7.07 -11.99 3.22
C ALA A 37 6.09 -12.41 2.11
N LEU A 38 6.41 -12.11 0.83
CA LEU A 38 5.60 -12.55 -0.32
C LEU A 38 6.47 -13.15 -1.42
N PRO A 39 6.09 -14.29 -2.02
CA PRO A 39 6.81 -14.85 -3.16
C PRO A 39 6.54 -14.03 -4.42
N PRO A 40 7.53 -13.72 -5.26
CA PRO A 40 7.32 -12.90 -6.44
C PRO A 40 6.29 -13.53 -7.39
N LYS A 41 5.53 -12.69 -8.10
CA LYS A 41 4.35 -13.10 -8.89
C LYS A 41 4.65 -14.21 -9.92
N ASN A 42 5.84 -14.19 -10.51
CA ASN A 42 6.32 -15.22 -11.43
C ASN A 42 6.47 -16.60 -10.76
N ILE A 43 6.94 -16.64 -9.50
CA ILE A 43 7.09 -17.88 -8.74
C ILE A 43 5.73 -18.49 -8.36
N LEU A 44 4.71 -17.66 -8.13
CA LEU A 44 3.35 -18.13 -7.85
C LEU A 44 2.69 -18.83 -9.04
N GLN A 45 3.05 -18.44 -10.27
CA GLN A 45 2.45 -18.95 -11.51
C GLN A 45 3.25 -20.11 -12.12
N GLU A 46 4.55 -20.22 -11.83
CA GLU A 46 5.44 -21.25 -12.37
C GLU A 46 5.57 -22.51 -11.49
N LYS A 47 6.15 -23.58 -12.06
CA LYS A 47 6.27 -24.95 -11.52
C LYS A 47 6.61 -25.05 -10.02
N SER A 48 6.07 -26.09 -9.39
CA SER A 48 6.04 -26.37 -7.94
C SER A 48 7.39 -26.41 -7.19
N TRP A 49 8.56 -26.46 -7.84
CA TRP A 49 9.83 -26.56 -7.11
C TRP A 49 10.31 -25.21 -6.56
N LYS A 50 10.11 -24.10 -7.29
CA LYS A 50 10.51 -22.76 -6.83
C LYS A 50 9.72 -22.35 -5.59
N ILE A 51 8.41 -22.62 -5.58
CA ILE A 51 7.56 -22.38 -4.42
C ILE A 51 7.91 -23.30 -3.25
N LYS A 52 8.30 -24.57 -3.49
CA LYS A 52 8.80 -25.45 -2.44
C LYS A 52 10.10 -24.93 -1.82
N LEU A 53 11.05 -24.47 -2.64
CA LEU A 53 12.29 -23.86 -2.17
C LEU A 53 12.00 -22.59 -1.35
N TYR A 54 11.12 -21.72 -1.86
CA TYR A 54 10.69 -20.52 -1.14
C TYR A 54 10.06 -20.84 0.21
N ASN A 55 9.11 -21.78 0.26
CA ASN A 55 8.47 -22.21 1.51
C ASN A 55 9.47 -22.86 2.48
N GLY A 56 10.47 -23.58 1.96
CA GLY A 56 11.56 -24.15 2.75
C GLY A 56 12.43 -23.07 3.39
N LEU A 57 12.85 -22.07 2.61
CA LEU A 57 13.59 -20.91 3.11
C LEU A 57 12.78 -20.14 4.15
N LEU A 58 11.50 -19.90 3.90
CA LEU A 58 10.59 -19.25 4.85
C LEU A 58 10.47 -20.04 6.16
N SER A 59 10.38 -21.38 6.07
CA SER A 59 10.29 -22.24 7.24
C SER A 59 11.57 -22.16 8.08
N VAL A 60 12.75 -22.15 7.43
CA VAL A 60 14.04 -21.93 8.11
C VAL A 60 14.06 -20.55 8.79
N LEU A 61 13.60 -19.50 8.11
CA LEU A 61 13.51 -18.16 8.69
C LEU A 61 12.59 -18.12 9.92
N LEU A 62 11.39 -18.71 9.83
CA LEU A 62 10.43 -18.76 10.95
C LEU A 62 10.99 -19.53 12.14
N VAL A 63 11.68 -20.66 11.90
CA VAL A 63 12.37 -21.39 12.96
C VAL A 63 13.45 -20.52 13.61
N SER A 64 14.24 -19.79 12.82
CA SER A 64 15.23 -18.85 13.36
C SER A 64 14.60 -17.76 14.22
N TYR A 65 13.44 -17.19 13.83
CA TYR A 65 12.70 -16.23 14.67
C TYR A 65 12.31 -16.84 16.02
N VAL A 66 11.76 -18.06 16.02
CA VAL A 66 11.36 -18.75 17.26
C VAL A 66 12.57 -19.02 18.15
N LEU A 67 13.72 -19.39 17.58
CA LEU A 67 14.97 -19.58 18.33
C LEU A 67 15.45 -18.27 18.96
N VAL A 68 15.44 -17.15 18.22
CA VAL A 68 15.81 -15.84 18.77
C VAL A 68 14.90 -15.44 19.92
N ILE A 69 13.58 -15.54 19.74
CA ILE A 69 12.61 -15.21 20.80
C ILE A 69 12.83 -16.08 22.03
N SER A 70 13.11 -17.37 21.84
CA SER A 70 13.43 -18.29 22.94
C SER A 70 14.70 -17.86 23.69
N MET A 71 15.76 -17.47 22.96
CA MET A 71 16.98 -16.96 23.56
C MET A 71 16.76 -15.62 24.29
N GLN A 72 15.92 -14.74 23.76
CA GLN A 72 15.55 -13.48 24.42
C GLN A 72 14.73 -13.73 25.70
N LEU A 73 13.79 -14.68 25.69
CA LEU A 73 13.03 -15.08 26.87
C LEU A 73 13.93 -15.63 27.97
N VAL A 74 14.89 -16.49 27.60
CA VAL A 74 15.87 -17.03 28.55
C VAL A 74 16.75 -15.90 29.12
N ALA A 75 17.21 -14.97 28.29
CA ALA A 75 17.94 -13.79 28.78
C ALA A 75 17.08 -12.93 29.70
N ALA A 76 15.85 -12.61 29.32
CA ALA A 76 14.93 -11.84 30.15
C ALA A 76 14.70 -12.50 31.51
N TYR A 77 14.61 -13.83 31.56
CA TYR A 77 14.47 -14.59 32.81
C TYR A 77 15.74 -14.57 33.67
N ILE A 78 16.92 -14.80 33.08
CA ILE A 78 18.18 -14.86 33.84
C ILE A 78 18.60 -13.46 34.33
N TYR A 79 18.37 -12.42 33.52
CA TYR A 79 18.84 -11.05 33.79
C TYR A 79 17.73 -10.11 34.25
N SER A 80 16.61 -10.64 34.77
CA SER A 80 15.49 -9.84 35.31
C SER A 80 15.80 -9.13 36.63
N GLN A 81 17.07 -9.07 37.06
CA GLN A 81 17.44 -8.53 38.37
C GLN A 81 17.20 -7.02 38.46
N THR A 82 17.27 -6.30 37.33
CA THR A 82 16.94 -4.88 37.28
C THR A 82 15.70 -4.65 36.41
N VAL A 83 14.81 -3.77 36.87
CA VAL A 83 13.58 -3.41 36.14
C VAL A 83 13.91 -2.79 34.78
N SER A 84 15.00 -2.02 34.71
CA SER A 84 15.49 -1.44 33.47
C SER A 84 15.91 -2.52 32.46
N ASP A 85 16.60 -3.56 32.92
CA ASP A 85 17.07 -4.59 32.00
C ASP A 85 15.94 -5.49 31.51
N PHE A 86 15.00 -5.77 32.41
CA PHE A 86 13.80 -6.53 32.10
C PHE A 86 12.91 -5.78 31.10
N SER A 87 12.71 -4.47 31.27
CA SER A 87 11.85 -3.68 30.37
C SER A 87 12.43 -3.57 28.95
N VAL A 88 13.75 -3.40 28.81
CA VAL A 88 14.44 -3.43 27.50
C VAL A 88 14.24 -4.79 26.83
N SER A 89 14.48 -5.88 27.56
CA SER A 89 14.31 -7.24 27.02
C SER A 89 12.86 -7.52 26.62
N LEU A 90 11.88 -7.06 27.41
CA LEU A 90 10.46 -7.21 27.10
C LEU A 90 10.07 -6.43 25.83
N PHE A 91 10.61 -5.23 25.64
CA PHE A 91 10.40 -4.44 24.43
C PHE A 91 10.96 -5.16 23.19
N GLU A 92 12.17 -5.71 23.27
CA GLU A 92 12.79 -6.47 22.18
C GLU A 92 12.01 -7.76 21.83
N ILE A 93 11.51 -8.46 22.84
CA ILE A 93 10.65 -9.65 22.67
C ILE A 93 9.34 -9.24 22.01
N ALA A 94 8.69 -8.17 22.48
CA ALA A 94 7.44 -7.68 21.91
C ALA A 94 7.60 -7.28 20.44
N ALA A 95 8.69 -6.57 20.10
CA ALA A 95 9.02 -6.24 18.72
C ALA A 95 9.22 -7.50 17.86
N SER A 96 9.93 -8.50 18.39
CA SER A 96 10.16 -9.77 17.70
C SER A 96 8.86 -10.56 17.46
N VAL A 97 7.98 -10.61 18.46
CA VAL A 97 6.65 -11.25 18.38
C VAL A 97 5.74 -10.51 17.39
N LEU A 98 5.80 -9.18 17.34
CA LEU A 98 5.05 -8.40 16.35
C LEU A 98 5.51 -8.74 14.93
N ILE A 99 6.82 -8.81 14.69
CA ILE A 99 7.36 -9.08 13.35
C ILE A 99 7.06 -10.50 12.89
N ILE A 100 7.23 -11.52 13.74
CA ILE A 100 6.86 -12.90 13.36
C ILE A 100 5.35 -12.99 13.08
N SER A 101 4.51 -12.27 13.84
CA SER A 101 3.07 -12.22 13.59
C SER A 101 2.74 -11.60 12.23
N ILE A 102 3.42 -10.51 11.87
CA ILE A 102 3.29 -9.86 10.56
C ILE A 102 3.70 -10.82 9.43
N ILE A 103 4.87 -11.45 9.54
CA ILE A 103 5.38 -12.38 8.53
C ILE A 103 4.42 -13.57 8.37
N CYS A 104 3.99 -14.18 9.48
CA CYS A 104 3.02 -15.26 9.46
C CYS A 104 1.70 -14.82 8.81
N HIS A 105 1.18 -13.64 9.16
CA HIS A 105 -0.04 -13.10 8.59
C HIS A 105 0.06 -12.95 7.06
N PHE A 106 1.09 -12.26 6.56
CA PHE A 106 1.27 -12.07 5.12
C PHE A 106 1.50 -13.39 4.37
N ASN A 107 2.18 -14.35 4.98
CA ASN A 107 2.39 -15.66 4.36
C ASN A 107 1.12 -16.52 4.31
N LEU A 108 0.33 -16.54 5.39
CA LEU A 108 -0.95 -17.25 5.44
C LEU A 108 -1.96 -16.66 4.44
N TYR A 109 -2.00 -15.33 4.34
CA TYR A 109 -2.95 -14.61 3.50
C TYR A 109 -2.34 -14.09 2.18
N ARG A 110 -1.24 -14.67 1.71
CA ARG A 110 -0.48 -14.19 0.53
C ARG A 110 -1.33 -13.95 -0.71
N ASN A 111 -2.29 -14.84 -0.99
CA ASN A 111 -3.19 -14.70 -2.14
C ASN A 111 -4.13 -13.50 -1.99
N GLN A 112 -4.59 -13.24 -0.76
CA GLN A 112 -5.44 -12.09 -0.46
C GLN A 112 -4.63 -10.79 -0.54
N THR A 113 -3.40 -10.77 -0.04
CA THR A 113 -2.52 -9.59 -0.18
C THR A 113 -2.26 -9.25 -1.65
N TYR A 114 -1.96 -10.26 -2.48
CA TYR A 114 -1.86 -10.06 -3.93
C TYR A 114 -3.16 -9.60 -4.55
N SER A 115 -4.30 -10.16 -4.13
CA SER A 115 -5.60 -9.74 -4.61
C SER A 115 -5.89 -8.29 -4.25
N ILE A 116 -5.58 -7.83 -3.03
CA ILE A 116 -5.73 -6.44 -2.62
C ILE A 116 -4.85 -5.54 -3.48
N ALA A 117 -3.57 -5.88 -3.66
CA ALA A 117 -2.66 -5.09 -4.48
C ALA A 117 -3.12 -5.01 -5.96
N LEU A 118 -3.68 -6.09 -6.49
CA LEU A 118 -4.26 -6.11 -7.84
C LEU A 118 -5.57 -5.33 -7.91
N LYS A 119 -6.48 -5.46 -6.93
CA LYS A 119 -7.74 -4.70 -6.86
C LYS A 119 -7.49 -3.20 -6.79
N VAL A 120 -6.53 -2.78 -5.97
CA VAL A 120 -6.03 -1.40 -5.93
C VAL A 120 -5.63 -0.91 -7.33
N GLN A 121 -5.12 -1.78 -8.20
CA GLN A 121 -4.69 -1.40 -9.55
C GLN A 121 -5.78 -1.52 -10.62
N GLU A 122 -6.63 -2.54 -10.53
CA GLU A 122 -7.54 -2.96 -11.58
C GLU A 122 -8.97 -2.43 -11.40
N THR A 123 -9.49 -2.41 -10.16
CA THR A 123 -10.90 -2.08 -9.88
C THR A 123 -11.26 -0.72 -10.47
N PHE A 124 -10.37 0.25 -10.34
CA PHE A 124 -10.65 1.62 -10.77
C PHE A 124 -10.37 1.85 -12.25
N LYS A 125 -9.39 1.16 -12.86
CA LYS A 125 -9.11 1.24 -14.31
C LYS A 125 -10.37 1.02 -15.16
N SER A 126 -11.27 0.15 -14.71
CA SER A 126 -12.54 -0.11 -15.39
C SER A 126 -13.53 1.06 -15.29
N GLN A 127 -13.67 1.63 -14.09
CA GLN A 127 -14.66 2.66 -13.79
C GLN A 127 -14.30 4.03 -14.39
N ILE A 128 -13.02 4.38 -14.46
CA ILE A 128 -12.54 5.68 -14.99
C ILE A 128 -12.89 5.89 -16.46
N LYS A 129 -13.01 4.80 -17.23
CA LYS A 129 -13.28 4.90 -18.67
C LYS A 129 -14.58 5.64 -18.99
N TYR A 130 -15.50 5.66 -18.04
CA TYR A 130 -16.84 6.19 -18.16
C TYR A 130 -16.99 7.64 -17.67
N PHE A 131 -15.99 8.20 -17.00
CA PHE A 131 -16.02 9.59 -16.55
C PHE A 131 -15.45 10.53 -17.63
N PRO A 132 -16.07 11.71 -17.86
CA PRO A 132 -15.57 12.69 -18.82
C PRO A 132 -14.22 13.31 -18.40
N ILE A 133 -13.86 13.22 -17.12
CA ILE A 133 -12.69 13.86 -16.50
C ILE A 133 -11.44 12.96 -16.56
N LYS A 134 -11.14 12.41 -17.72
CA LYS A 134 -10.00 11.48 -17.88
C LYS A 134 -8.66 12.15 -17.57
N THR A 135 -8.50 13.41 -17.97
CA THR A 135 -7.23 14.13 -17.86
C THR A 135 -6.90 14.48 -16.41
N GLU A 136 -7.84 15.05 -15.66
CA GLU A 136 -7.61 15.45 -14.27
C GLU A 136 -7.51 14.23 -13.34
N TYR A 137 -8.27 13.16 -13.63
CA TYR A 137 -8.09 11.87 -12.98
C TYR A 137 -6.64 11.36 -13.08
N HIS A 138 -6.12 11.30 -14.31
CA HIS A 138 -4.76 10.82 -14.55
C HIS A 138 -3.72 11.71 -13.86
N ASN A 139 -3.95 13.03 -13.80
CA ASN A 139 -3.09 13.96 -13.08
C ASN A 139 -3.10 13.69 -11.57
N ILE A 140 -4.28 13.57 -10.93
CA ILE A 140 -4.38 13.31 -9.49
C ILE A 140 -3.70 11.98 -9.13
N LEU A 141 -3.98 10.92 -9.88
CA LEU A 141 -3.39 9.61 -9.59
C LEU A 141 -1.89 9.56 -9.85
N SER A 142 -1.41 10.14 -10.94
CA SER A 142 0.03 10.15 -11.26
C SER A 142 0.81 10.99 -10.24
N GLU A 143 0.26 12.12 -9.81
CA GLU A 143 0.84 12.95 -8.74
C GLU A 143 0.92 12.16 -7.43
N ARG A 144 -0.15 11.45 -7.06
CA ARG A 144 -0.19 10.61 -5.85
C ARG A 144 0.77 9.42 -5.94
N ALA A 145 0.89 8.79 -7.10
CA ALA A 145 1.86 7.72 -7.35
C ALA A 145 3.30 8.23 -7.20
N ALA A 146 3.60 9.41 -7.76
CA ALA A 146 4.91 10.04 -7.64
C ALA A 146 5.23 10.39 -6.17
N LYS A 147 4.28 10.99 -5.44
CA LYS A 147 4.41 11.28 -4.00
C LYS A 147 4.62 10.01 -3.18
N ASN A 148 3.85 8.95 -3.43
CA ASN A 148 4.02 7.66 -2.76
C ASN A 148 5.42 7.08 -3.00
N LYS A 149 5.88 7.12 -4.26
CA LYS A 149 7.23 6.67 -4.63
C LYS A 149 8.32 7.47 -3.91
N ILE A 150 8.21 8.79 -3.86
CA ILE A 150 9.15 9.65 -3.13
C ILE A 150 9.18 9.25 -1.66
N ILE A 151 8.02 9.15 -1.01
CA ILE A 151 7.93 8.83 0.42
C ILE A 151 8.55 7.47 0.72
N VAL A 152 8.24 6.44 -0.08
CA VAL A 152 8.81 5.09 0.10
C VAL A 152 10.32 5.11 -0.05
N TRP A 153 10.86 5.81 -1.05
CA TRP A 153 12.31 5.95 -1.21
C TRP A 153 12.95 6.72 -0.06
N THR A 154 12.32 7.80 0.40
CA THR A 154 12.77 8.54 1.59
C THR A 154 12.78 7.63 2.81
N THR A 155 11.74 6.82 3.03
CA THR A 155 11.69 5.86 4.15
C THR A 155 12.79 4.81 4.04
N ILE A 156 13.03 4.26 2.84
CA ILE A 156 14.14 3.31 2.61
C ILE A 156 15.48 3.96 2.94
N ILE A 157 15.73 5.19 2.46
CA ILE A 157 16.99 5.92 2.70
C ILE A 157 17.18 6.19 4.19
N VAL A 158 16.16 6.74 4.87
CA VAL A 158 16.19 7.02 6.31
C VAL A 158 16.51 5.75 7.07
N ILE A 159 15.76 4.66 6.85
CA ILE A 159 16.02 3.39 7.53
C ILE A 159 17.41 2.85 7.20
N SER A 160 17.87 2.97 5.96
CA SER A 160 19.21 2.50 5.55
C SER A 160 20.34 3.29 6.19
N VAL A 161 20.13 4.58 6.51
CA VAL A 161 21.11 5.44 7.19
C VAL A 161 21.08 5.23 8.70
N PHE A 162 19.91 5.05 9.31
CA PHE A 162 19.76 4.90 10.76
C PHE A 162 19.97 3.46 11.26
N SER A 163 19.66 2.44 10.46
CA SER A 163 19.85 1.03 10.86
C SER A 163 21.30 0.67 11.18
N PRO A 164 22.31 1.16 10.42
CA PRO A 164 23.71 0.97 10.78
C PRO A 164 24.07 1.40 12.18
N THR A 165 23.45 2.44 12.73
CA THR A 165 23.74 2.88 14.10
C THR A 165 23.48 1.77 15.13
N TRP A 166 22.54 0.86 14.86
CA TRP A 166 22.19 -0.25 15.74
C TRP A 166 23.20 -1.38 15.83
N TYR A 167 23.98 -1.61 14.77
CA TYR A 167 25.01 -2.64 14.79
C TYR A 167 26.43 -2.06 14.74
N ALA A 168 26.62 -0.87 14.19
CA ALA A 168 27.89 -0.18 14.19
C ALA A 168 28.31 0.21 15.61
N GLY A 169 27.37 0.61 16.48
CA GLY A 169 27.67 0.93 17.88
C GLY A 169 28.33 -0.25 18.61
N PRO A 170 27.64 -1.39 18.73
CA PRO A 170 28.20 -2.59 19.36
C PRO A 170 29.48 -3.09 18.70
N PHE A 171 29.56 -3.02 17.36
CA PHE A 171 30.77 -3.34 16.62
C PHE A 171 31.94 -2.42 17.02
N MET A 172 31.75 -1.10 16.99
CA MET A 172 32.80 -0.15 17.38
C MET A 172 33.22 -0.34 18.83
N MET A 173 32.27 -0.53 19.75
CA MET A 173 32.57 -0.83 21.15
C MET A 173 33.49 -2.05 21.26
N TRP A 174 33.16 -3.16 20.59
CA TRP A 174 33.99 -4.36 20.60
C TRP A 174 35.44 -4.13 20.14
N TYR A 175 35.67 -3.30 19.13
CA TYR A 175 37.01 -3.02 18.63
C TYR A 175 37.77 -1.93 19.41
N THR A 176 37.05 -1.07 20.13
CA THR A 176 37.66 -0.03 20.96
C THR A 176 38.09 -0.53 22.33
N TYR A 177 37.43 -1.56 22.86
CA TYR A 177 37.82 -2.22 24.10
C TYR A 177 38.84 -3.32 23.78
N ASP A 178 39.96 -3.34 24.50
CA ASP A 178 40.97 -4.39 24.29
C ASP A 178 40.38 -5.74 24.73
N GLY A 179 40.53 -6.77 23.88
CA GLY A 179 39.93 -8.08 24.15
C GLY A 179 40.50 -8.73 25.42
N GLU A 180 41.73 -8.38 25.77
CA GLU A 180 42.36 -8.80 27.02
C GLU A 180 41.73 -8.13 28.25
N ASP A 181 41.32 -6.85 28.16
CA ASP A 181 40.67 -6.14 29.27
C ASP A 181 39.29 -6.72 29.58
N ILE A 182 38.54 -7.15 28.56
CA ILE A 182 37.24 -7.81 28.71
C ILE A 182 37.41 -9.20 29.34
N LEU A 183 38.39 -9.98 28.88
CA LEU A 183 38.65 -11.30 29.44
C LEU A 183 39.18 -11.22 30.88
N GLN A 184 40.00 -10.21 31.18
CA GLN A 184 40.50 -9.94 32.52
C GLN A 184 39.39 -9.43 33.44
N SER A 185 38.46 -8.58 32.98
CA SER A 185 37.33 -8.13 33.80
C SER A 185 36.41 -9.29 34.16
N ILE A 186 36.17 -10.22 33.23
CA ILE A 186 35.39 -11.45 33.47
C ILE A 186 36.10 -12.39 34.45
N ASN A 187 37.42 -12.55 34.35
CA ASN A 187 38.18 -13.46 35.20
C ASN A 187 38.51 -12.90 36.60
N ASN A 188 38.71 -11.59 36.73
CA ASN A 188 39.15 -10.96 37.98
C ASN A 188 38.00 -10.57 38.91
N GLN A 189 36.75 -10.50 38.42
CA GLN A 189 35.63 -10.06 39.22
C GLN A 189 34.91 -11.20 39.94
N ASN A 190 35.19 -11.35 41.23
CA ASN A 190 34.24 -11.90 42.24
C ASN A 190 32.95 -11.05 42.36
N SER A 191 32.82 -9.95 41.62
CA SER A 191 31.63 -9.12 41.56
C SER A 191 30.71 -9.57 40.43
N THR A 192 29.63 -10.26 40.78
CA THR A 192 28.37 -10.37 40.03
C THR A 192 28.50 -10.28 38.50
N ASN A 193 28.63 -11.44 37.84
CA ASN A 193 28.43 -11.73 36.41
C ASN A 193 27.61 -10.68 35.60
N ARG A 194 28.14 -9.48 35.37
CA ARG A 194 27.47 -8.47 34.55
C ARG A 194 27.84 -8.75 33.12
N ILE A 195 26.84 -9.12 32.33
CA ILE A 195 27.01 -9.32 30.89
C ILE A 195 27.18 -7.96 30.23
N HIS A 196 28.23 -7.86 29.41
CA HIS A 196 28.48 -6.69 28.56
C HIS A 196 27.59 -6.77 27.33
N TRP A 197 26.34 -6.29 27.46
CA TRP A 197 25.36 -6.24 26.38
C TRP A 197 25.71 -5.20 25.31
N GLU A 198 26.55 -4.23 25.64
CA GLU A 198 27.02 -3.18 24.74
C GLU A 198 27.77 -3.71 23.51
N PHE A 199 28.24 -4.95 23.53
CA PHE A 199 28.90 -5.60 22.40
C PHE A 199 27.95 -6.39 21.49
N PHE A 200 26.67 -6.47 21.84
CA PHE A 200 25.65 -7.22 21.10
C PHE A 200 24.58 -6.28 20.55
N CYS A 201 23.94 -6.69 19.46
CA CYS A 201 22.96 -5.83 18.81
C CYS A 201 21.57 -5.88 19.49
N TYR A 202 21.30 -6.93 20.26
CA TYR A 202 20.13 -7.08 21.12
C TYR A 202 20.45 -8.06 22.26
N ARG A 203 19.60 -8.09 23.30
CA ARG A 203 19.81 -8.92 24.48
C ARG A 203 19.25 -10.31 24.25
N SER A 204 20.12 -11.32 24.27
CA SER A 204 19.73 -12.72 24.08
C SER A 204 20.63 -13.63 24.89
N TRP A 205 20.17 -14.85 25.14
CA TRP A 205 21.00 -15.82 25.85
C TRP A 205 22.31 -16.05 25.08
N LEU A 206 23.43 -15.90 25.79
CA LEU A 206 24.76 -16.00 25.23
C LEU A 206 25.36 -17.37 25.58
N PRO A 207 26.00 -18.06 24.63
CA PRO A 207 26.72 -19.29 24.92
C PRO A 207 27.95 -19.00 25.81
N PRO A 208 28.49 -20.03 26.50
CA PRO A 208 29.79 -19.90 27.14
C PRO A 208 30.84 -19.54 26.08
N ASN A 209 31.81 -18.71 26.48
CA ASN A 209 32.89 -18.24 25.60
C ASN A 209 32.42 -17.35 24.41
N VAL A 210 31.24 -16.72 24.48
CA VAL A 210 30.75 -15.83 23.42
C VAL A 210 31.74 -14.69 23.10
N TYR A 211 32.54 -14.24 24.06
CA TYR A 211 33.55 -13.19 23.88
C TYR A 211 34.86 -13.69 23.24
N GLN A 212 35.01 -14.98 23.00
CA GLN A 212 36.21 -15.50 22.34
C GLN A 212 36.06 -15.45 20.82
N THR A 213 37.16 -15.18 20.13
CA THR A 213 37.22 -15.33 18.66
C THR A 213 37.36 -16.82 18.31
N PRO A 214 36.61 -17.37 17.33
CA PRO A 214 35.70 -16.71 16.38
C PRO A 214 34.22 -16.66 16.81
N THR A 215 33.89 -17.15 18.01
CA THR A 215 32.52 -17.29 18.51
C THR A 215 31.77 -15.96 18.53
N TYR A 216 32.43 -14.89 18.97
CA TYR A 216 31.86 -13.54 18.99
C TYR A 216 31.38 -13.13 17.60
N GLN A 217 32.24 -13.23 16.59
CA GLN A 217 31.94 -12.79 15.22
C GLN A 217 30.78 -13.58 14.62
N ILE A 218 30.73 -14.90 14.86
CA ILE A 218 29.64 -15.75 14.38
C ILE A 218 28.31 -15.31 15.02
N TYR A 219 28.30 -15.12 16.34
CA TYR A 219 27.10 -14.72 17.08
C TYR A 219 26.64 -13.31 16.69
N PHE A 220 27.60 -12.38 16.57
CA PHE A 220 27.34 -11.01 16.12
C PHE A 220 26.76 -10.99 14.70
N CYS A 221 27.33 -11.74 13.75
CA CYS A 221 26.79 -11.86 12.39
C CYS A 221 25.37 -12.43 12.38
N TYR A 222 25.08 -13.42 13.25
CA TYR A 222 23.73 -13.96 13.40
C TYR A 222 22.74 -12.91 13.92
N GLN A 223 23.12 -12.16 14.96
CA GLN A 223 22.28 -11.07 15.47
C GLN A 223 22.07 -9.95 14.45
N LEU A 224 23.12 -9.58 13.72
CA LEU A 224 23.07 -8.59 12.64
C LEU A 224 22.09 -9.01 11.56
N PHE A 225 22.18 -10.27 11.10
CA PHE A 225 21.24 -10.82 10.12
C PHE A 225 19.80 -10.78 10.61
N TYR A 226 19.57 -11.09 11.88
CA TYR A 226 18.24 -11.02 12.49
C TYR A 226 17.68 -9.58 12.51
N ILE A 227 18.45 -8.61 12.99
CA ILE A 227 18.03 -7.20 13.01
C ILE A 227 17.74 -6.71 11.60
N TYR A 228 18.60 -7.06 10.65
CA TYR A 228 18.40 -6.72 9.26
C TYR A 228 17.04 -7.22 8.74
N LEU A 229 16.73 -8.51 8.98
CA LEU A 229 15.46 -9.09 8.58
C LEU A 229 14.27 -8.41 9.26
N VAL A 230 14.36 -8.14 10.56
CA VAL A 230 13.32 -7.42 11.33
C VAL A 230 13.05 -6.05 10.72
N THR A 231 14.10 -5.26 10.49
CA THR A 231 14.02 -3.92 9.94
C THR A 231 13.39 -3.91 8.55
N VAL A 232 13.84 -4.81 7.66
CA VAL A 232 13.33 -4.86 6.28
C VAL A 232 11.88 -5.35 6.24
N ASN A 233 11.50 -6.32 7.09
CA ASN A 233 10.11 -6.77 7.21
C ASN A 233 9.20 -5.65 7.72
N TYR A 234 9.61 -4.95 8.78
CA TYR A 234 8.88 -3.80 9.31
C TYR A 234 8.68 -2.71 8.25
N LEU A 235 9.76 -2.34 7.54
CA LEU A 235 9.75 -1.38 6.45
C LEU A 235 8.79 -1.78 5.33
N SER A 236 8.81 -3.05 4.91
CA SER A 236 7.92 -3.56 3.86
C SER A 236 6.44 -3.46 4.26
N CYS A 237 6.10 -3.84 5.48
CA CYS A 237 4.73 -3.77 6.01
C CYS A 237 4.25 -2.32 6.12
N PHE A 238 5.06 -1.45 6.71
CA PHE A 238 4.72 -0.05 6.93
C PHE A 238 4.51 0.69 5.60
N THR A 239 5.42 0.52 4.64
CA THR A 239 5.29 1.16 3.32
C THR A 239 4.14 0.60 2.50
N PHE A 240 3.80 -0.68 2.65
CA PHE A 240 2.62 -1.26 2.03
C PHE A 240 1.33 -0.67 2.61
N PHE A 241 1.20 -0.61 3.93
CA PHE A 241 0.05 -0.01 4.58
C PHE A 241 -0.10 1.46 4.21
N TYR A 242 1.00 2.21 4.24
CA TYR A 242 1.03 3.60 3.78
C TYR A 242 0.54 3.74 2.33
N ALA A 243 0.98 2.86 1.44
CA ALA A 243 0.53 2.87 0.05
C ALA A 243 -0.99 2.62 -0.06
N ILE A 244 -1.56 1.67 0.69
CA ILE A 244 -3.01 1.44 0.72
C ILE A 244 -3.75 2.69 1.18
N VAL A 245 -3.32 3.31 2.29
CA VAL A 245 -3.96 4.51 2.84
C VAL A 245 -3.85 5.70 1.88
N SER A 246 -2.67 5.90 1.29
CA SER A 246 -2.42 6.95 0.30
C SER A 246 -3.28 6.76 -0.95
N PHE A 247 -3.41 5.52 -1.40
CA PHE A 247 -4.29 5.14 -2.49
C PHE A 247 -5.77 5.44 -2.17
N ALA A 248 -6.27 4.94 -1.04
CA ALA A 248 -7.64 5.21 -0.60
C ALA A 248 -7.93 6.71 -0.49
N SER A 249 -6.99 7.48 0.08
CA SER A 249 -7.10 8.94 0.17
C SER A 249 -7.18 9.61 -1.21
N ALA A 250 -6.39 9.16 -2.19
CA ALA A 250 -6.47 9.67 -3.56
C ALA A 250 -7.86 9.41 -4.17
N HIS A 251 -8.41 8.23 -3.95
CA HIS A 251 -9.73 7.84 -4.46
C HIS A 251 -10.88 8.61 -3.80
N PHE A 252 -10.81 8.86 -2.49
CA PHE A 252 -11.78 9.71 -1.80
C PHE A 252 -11.72 11.17 -2.27
N ASN A 253 -10.53 11.71 -2.52
CA ASN A 253 -10.39 13.06 -3.08
C ASN A 253 -11.01 13.15 -4.48
N LEU A 254 -10.79 12.14 -5.32
CA LEU A 254 -11.43 12.10 -6.63
C LEU A 254 -12.95 12.02 -6.50
N LEU A 255 -13.47 11.16 -5.64
CA LEU A 255 -14.91 11.05 -5.43
C LEU A 255 -15.52 12.40 -4.99
N ALA A 256 -14.83 13.11 -4.10
CA ALA A 256 -15.26 14.45 -3.68
C ALA A 256 -15.30 15.44 -4.84
N GLU A 257 -14.34 15.38 -5.76
CA GLU A 257 -14.34 16.25 -6.95
C GLU A 257 -15.45 15.87 -7.94
N LEU A 258 -15.68 14.58 -8.16
CA LEU A 258 -16.79 14.09 -8.98
C LEU A 258 -18.15 14.57 -8.44
N ILE A 259 -18.34 14.54 -7.11
CA ILE A 259 -19.57 15.05 -6.47
C ILE A 259 -19.71 16.56 -6.70
N ARG A 260 -18.64 17.34 -6.55
CA ARG A 260 -18.67 18.79 -6.81
C ARG A 260 -19.03 19.12 -8.25
N GLU A 261 -18.59 18.30 -9.19
CA GLU A 261 -18.95 18.47 -10.59
C GLU A 261 -20.41 18.14 -10.87
N VAL A 262 -20.96 17.09 -10.24
CA VAL A 262 -22.41 16.83 -10.25
C VAL A 262 -23.15 18.07 -9.75
N ASP A 263 -22.74 18.63 -8.61
CA ASP A 263 -23.40 19.81 -8.01
C ASP A 263 -23.36 21.01 -8.96
N ARG A 264 -22.19 21.31 -9.58
CA ARG A 264 -22.07 22.39 -10.58
C ARG A 264 -22.98 22.17 -11.78
N TYR A 265 -23.10 20.93 -12.25
CA TYR A 265 -23.95 20.60 -13.40
C TYR A 265 -25.44 20.78 -13.06
N ILE A 266 -25.86 20.37 -11.87
CA ILE A 266 -27.22 20.59 -11.36
C ILE A 266 -27.52 22.09 -11.19
N GLU A 267 -26.57 22.88 -10.68
CA GLU A 267 -26.73 24.33 -10.57
C GLU A 267 -26.89 24.98 -11.96
N CYS A 268 -26.03 24.64 -12.92
CA CYS A 268 -26.10 25.17 -14.29
C CYS A 268 -27.40 24.80 -15.02
N SER A 269 -27.87 23.55 -14.91
CA SER A 269 -29.13 23.12 -15.53
C SER A 269 -30.36 23.83 -14.93
N ASN A 270 -30.36 24.10 -13.62
CA ASN A 270 -31.41 24.88 -12.97
C ASN A 270 -31.41 26.35 -13.45
N PHE A 271 -30.24 26.97 -13.64
CA PHE A 271 -30.15 28.31 -14.23
C PHE A 271 -30.69 28.37 -15.67
N GLN A 272 -30.48 27.30 -16.44
CA GLN A 272 -30.96 27.21 -17.82
C GLN A 272 -32.48 27.02 -17.90
N LYS A 273 -33.08 26.26 -16.96
CA LYS A 273 -34.55 26.17 -16.81
C LYS A 273 -35.17 27.50 -16.40
N VAL A 274 -34.52 28.27 -15.51
CA VAL A 274 -35.00 29.59 -15.07
C VAL A 274 -34.83 30.67 -16.16
N ALA A 275 -33.80 30.57 -17.01
CA ALA A 275 -33.58 31.48 -18.13
C ALA A 275 -34.38 31.10 -19.39
N GLY A 276 -34.80 29.84 -19.50
CA GLY A 276 -35.55 29.27 -20.62
C GLY A 276 -37.07 29.36 -20.49
N ASP A 277 -37.59 29.68 -19.31
CA ASP A 277 -38.95 30.20 -19.18
C ASP A 277 -38.90 31.70 -19.52
N PRO A 278 -39.26 32.13 -20.76
CA PRO A 278 -39.62 33.52 -20.93
C PRO A 278 -40.73 33.75 -19.92
N ILE A 279 -40.47 34.64 -18.97
CA ILE A 279 -41.47 35.25 -18.13
C ILE A 279 -42.56 35.70 -19.11
N LYS A 280 -43.60 34.87 -19.28
CA LYS A 280 -44.91 35.29 -19.73
C LYS A 280 -45.44 36.14 -18.58
N LEU A 281 -44.82 37.29 -18.42
CA LEU A 281 -45.42 38.45 -17.81
C LEU A 281 -46.69 38.60 -18.61
N LYS A 282 -47.77 38.14 -17.99
CA LYS A 282 -49.15 38.35 -18.40
C LYS A 282 -49.26 39.83 -18.77
N GLU A 283 -49.09 40.11 -20.05
CA GLU A 283 -49.53 41.34 -20.70
C GLU A 283 -51.06 41.25 -20.81
N ASN A 284 -51.73 41.09 -19.66
CA ASN A 284 -53.16 41.31 -19.55
C ASN A 284 -53.34 42.82 -19.43
N ASN A 285 -53.09 43.54 -20.52
CA ASN A 285 -53.61 44.87 -20.82
C ASN A 285 -53.04 45.35 -22.17
N LEU A 286 -53.47 44.73 -23.27
CA LEU A 286 -53.70 45.49 -24.49
C LEU A 286 -54.96 44.94 -25.17
N ASN A 287 -55.93 45.82 -25.25
CA ASN A 287 -57.28 45.58 -25.73
C ASN A 287 -57.30 45.29 -27.24
N ASN A 288 -58.34 44.54 -27.62
CA ASN A 288 -59.15 44.70 -28.82
C ASN A 288 -58.50 44.55 -30.21
N GLU A 289 -59.30 43.85 -31.02
CA GLU A 289 -59.50 44.06 -32.45
C GLU A 289 -58.56 43.35 -33.46
N ILE A 290 -59.20 42.41 -34.16
CA ILE A 290 -59.25 42.27 -35.63
C ILE A 290 -58.62 40.99 -36.25
N GLU A 291 -59.55 40.22 -36.83
CA GLU A 291 -59.51 39.42 -38.08
C GLU A 291 -58.57 38.23 -38.25
N ASP A 292 -59.22 37.06 -38.28
CA ASP A 292 -59.36 36.21 -39.48
C ASP A 292 -58.19 36.25 -40.48
N ASN A 293 -57.29 35.27 -40.35
CA ASN A 293 -56.68 34.58 -41.48
C ASN A 293 -56.14 33.23 -41.00
N GLY A 294 -56.73 32.16 -41.51
CA GLY A 294 -56.14 30.83 -41.41
C GLY A 294 -54.81 30.76 -42.16
N ILE A 295 -53.84 30.04 -41.59
CA ILE A 295 -52.79 29.25 -42.25
C ILE A 295 -51.88 28.65 -41.16
N ASP A 296 -51.59 27.35 -41.32
CA ASP A 296 -50.54 26.51 -40.72
C ASP A 296 -50.30 26.47 -39.21
N GLY A 297 -51.04 25.56 -38.55
CA GLY A 297 -50.79 25.11 -37.16
C GLY A 297 -49.97 23.81 -37.04
N ILE A 298 -49.31 23.32 -38.10
CA ILE A 298 -48.61 22.02 -38.08
C ILE A 298 -47.10 22.15 -37.77
N GLU A 299 -46.48 23.31 -38.03
CA GLU A 299 -45.03 23.49 -37.83
C GLU A 299 -44.62 23.73 -36.37
N VAL A 300 -45.56 24.16 -35.50
CA VAL A 300 -45.28 24.45 -34.09
C VAL A 300 -45.22 23.18 -33.24
N ILE A 301 -45.98 22.12 -33.60
CA ILE A 301 -46.02 20.86 -32.83
C ILE A 301 -44.74 20.03 -33.05
N GLN A 302 -44.17 20.04 -34.27
CA GLN A 302 -42.90 19.34 -34.55
C GLN A 302 -41.67 19.94 -33.85
N LYS A 303 -41.66 21.26 -33.59
CA LYS A 303 -40.58 21.89 -32.82
C LYS A 303 -40.63 21.54 -31.33
N THR A 304 -41.83 21.42 -30.75
CA THR A 304 -41.99 21.04 -29.33
C THR A 304 -41.66 19.56 -29.10
N GLU A 305 -41.99 18.67 -30.04
CA GLU A 305 -41.69 17.24 -29.92
C GLU A 305 -40.18 16.93 -30.02
N ASN A 306 -39.42 17.73 -30.79
CA ASN A 306 -37.96 17.63 -30.84
C ASN A 306 -37.29 18.18 -29.57
N GLN A 307 -37.83 19.23 -28.95
CA GLN A 307 -37.33 19.74 -27.65
C GLN A 307 -37.58 18.76 -26.49
N ILE A 308 -38.74 18.09 -26.46
CA ILE A 308 -39.05 17.08 -25.43
C ILE A 308 -38.13 15.85 -25.56
N LYS A 309 -37.77 15.47 -26.79
CA LYS A 309 -36.82 14.35 -27.02
C LYS A 309 -35.39 14.69 -26.60
N ASP A 310 -34.94 15.93 -26.77
CA ASP A 310 -33.61 16.36 -26.32
C ASP A 310 -33.54 16.46 -24.78
N ASP A 311 -34.61 16.91 -24.11
CA ASP A 311 -34.70 16.95 -22.65
C ASP A 311 -34.75 15.54 -22.02
N ASP A 312 -35.51 14.59 -22.60
CA ASP A 312 -35.53 13.18 -22.14
C ASP A 312 -34.16 12.50 -22.33
N PHE A 313 -33.40 12.87 -23.37
CA PHE A 313 -32.05 12.35 -23.61
C PHE A 313 -31.05 12.87 -22.57
N GLN A 314 -31.14 14.15 -22.17
CA GLN A 314 -30.29 14.73 -21.12
C GLN A 314 -30.57 14.14 -19.73
N ILE A 315 -31.85 13.93 -19.36
CA ILE A 315 -32.21 13.32 -18.07
C ILE A 315 -31.68 11.88 -17.97
N SER A 316 -31.69 11.14 -19.08
CA SER A 316 -31.11 9.78 -19.12
C SER A 316 -29.61 9.80 -18.82
N ASP A 317 -28.85 10.74 -19.38
CA ASP A 317 -27.40 10.83 -19.17
C ASP A 317 -27.03 11.26 -17.74
N GLU A 318 -27.85 12.12 -17.11
CA GLU A 318 -27.67 12.55 -15.71
C GLU A 318 -27.87 11.40 -14.71
N VAL A 319 -28.94 10.61 -14.89
CA VAL A 319 -29.23 9.44 -14.04
C VAL A 319 -28.14 8.38 -14.22
N ASP A 320 -27.66 8.18 -15.44
CA ASP A 320 -26.56 7.26 -15.75
C ASP A 320 -25.25 7.71 -15.09
N TYR A 321 -24.94 9.01 -15.12
CA TYR A 321 -23.76 9.57 -14.48
C TYR A 321 -23.81 9.40 -12.95
N PHE A 322 -24.94 9.74 -12.33
CA PHE A 322 -25.14 9.58 -10.89
C PHE A 322 -25.06 8.11 -10.46
N HIS A 323 -25.67 7.21 -11.25
CA HIS A 323 -25.58 5.77 -11.02
C HIS A 323 -24.13 5.28 -11.07
N ARG A 324 -23.32 5.80 -12.00
CA ARG A 324 -21.88 5.47 -12.10
C ARG A 324 -21.06 6.05 -10.95
N CYS A 325 -21.39 7.24 -10.45
CA CYS A 325 -20.79 7.79 -9.23
C CYS A 325 -21.09 6.90 -8.02
N ILE A 326 -22.32 6.39 -7.89
CA ILE A 326 -22.71 5.43 -6.85
C ILE A 326 -21.93 4.11 -7.02
N GLN A 327 -21.87 3.55 -8.22
CA GLN A 327 -21.11 2.32 -8.48
C GLN A 327 -19.61 2.49 -8.17
N TYR A 328 -19.05 3.65 -8.48
CA TYR A 328 -17.67 3.98 -8.14
C TYR A 328 -17.46 4.09 -6.62
N HIS A 329 -18.40 4.71 -5.89
CA HIS A 329 -18.37 4.74 -4.42
C HIS A 329 -18.49 3.34 -3.81
N GLN A 330 -19.40 2.51 -4.33
CA GLN A 330 -19.54 1.11 -3.92
C GLN A 330 -18.31 0.26 -4.23
N ALA A 331 -17.52 0.61 -5.25
CA ALA A 331 -16.27 -0.07 -5.55
C ALA A 331 -15.11 0.34 -4.62
N ILE A 332 -15.25 1.44 -3.87
CA ILE A 332 -14.29 1.89 -2.84
C ILE A 332 -14.54 1.18 -1.49
N LEU A 333 -15.81 0.94 -1.15
CA LEU A 333 -16.24 0.21 0.05
C LEU A 333 -16.00 -1.30 -0.11
#